data_AF-A0A9E3MHR5-F1
#
_entry.id   AF-A0A9E3MHR5-F1
#
_cell.length_a   1.000
_cell.length_b   1.000
_cell.length_c   1.000
_cell.angle_alpha   90.00
_cell.angle_beta   90.00
_cell.angle_gamma   90.00
#
_symmetry.space_group_name_H-M   'P 1'
#
loop_
_entity.id
_entity.type
_entity.pdbx_description
1 polymer ?
#
loop_
_entity_poly.entity_id
_entity_poly.type
_entity_poly.pdbx_seq_one_letter_code
_entity_poly.pdbx_strand_id
1 'polypeptide(L)'
;MAALLERIQRAGRPGFETMSPPDARAAYTAAAEVLEPPRAPLSRVEEITLPGAGGATLAARLYAPSAHVLPVLLYFHGGGFTIGNLETHDSLCRQ
;
A
#
# COMPACT_ATOMS: atom_id res chain seq x y z
N MET A 1 -2.18 10.51 -19.02
CA MET A 1 -1.88 11.22 -17.76
C MET A 1 -2.70 12.50 -17.59
N ALA A 2 -2.85 13.38 -18.59
CA ALA A 2 -3.61 14.64 -18.47
C ALA A 2 -5.04 14.48 -17.90
N ALA A 3 -5.84 13.55 -18.44
CA ALA A 3 -7.21 13.31 -17.98
C ALA A 3 -7.30 12.85 -16.50
N LEU A 4 -6.27 12.16 -15.99
CA LEU A 4 -6.21 11.78 -14.57
C LEU A 4 -5.97 13.02 -13.70
N LEU A 5 -5.02 13.87 -14.10
CA LEU A 5 -4.71 15.12 -13.39
C LEU A 5 -5.92 16.06 -13.35
N GLU A 6 -6.67 16.19 -14.45
CA GLU A 6 -7.92 16.95 -14.49
C GLU A 6 -9.01 16.40 -13.55
N ARG A 7 -9.10 15.06 -13.40
CA ARG A 7 -10.02 14.44 -12.43
C ARG A 7 -9.60 14.74 -11.00
N ILE A 8 -8.30 14.68 -10.70
CA ILE A 8 -7.74 15.02 -9.38
C ILE A 8 -8.01 16.48 -9.04
N GLN A 9 -7.75 17.40 -9.97
CA GLN A 9 -8.01 18.83 -9.78
C GLN A 9 -9.50 19.12 -9.56
N ARG A 10 -10.39 18.52 -10.37
CA ARG A 10 -11.85 18.68 -10.21
C ARG A 10 -12.39 18.14 -8.89
N ALA A 11 -11.74 17.13 -8.31
CA ALA A 11 -12.16 16.57 -7.02
C ALA A 11 -11.94 17.55 -5.86
N GLY A 12 -11.10 18.59 -6.03
CA GLY A 12 -10.94 19.68 -5.06
C GLY A 12 -10.55 19.22 -3.65
N ARG A 13 -9.89 18.05 -3.53
CA ARG A 13 -9.49 17.50 -2.24
C ARG A 13 -8.38 18.37 -1.63
N PRO A 14 -8.40 18.63 -0.31
CA PRO A 14 -7.30 19.33 0.34
C PRO A 14 -5.97 18.58 0.15
N GLY A 15 -4.87 19.31 0.16
CA GLY A 15 -3.54 18.72 0.18
C GLY A 15 -3.32 17.92 1.46
N PHE A 16 -2.64 16.79 1.38
CA PHE A 16 -2.36 15.95 2.55
C PHE A 16 -1.54 16.68 3.62
N GLU A 17 -0.70 17.63 3.22
CA GLU A 17 0.11 18.48 4.08
C GLU A 17 -0.72 19.45 4.94
N THR A 18 -1.96 19.71 4.55
CA THR A 18 -2.91 20.53 5.32
C THR A 18 -3.77 19.72 6.28
N MET A 19 -3.68 18.39 6.23
CA MET A 19 -4.44 17.47 7.07
C MET A 19 -3.62 17.01 8.28
N SER A 20 -4.31 16.49 9.30
CA SER A 20 -3.63 15.72 10.34
C SER A 20 -3.10 14.38 9.77
N PRO A 21 -2.03 13.78 10.33
CA PRO A 21 -1.54 12.49 9.83
C PRO A 21 -2.59 11.35 9.83
N PRO A 22 -3.45 11.19 10.86
CA PRO A 22 -4.54 10.22 10.81
C PRO A 22 -5.51 10.47 9.65
N ASP A 23 -5.91 11.72 9.41
CA ASP A 23 -6.84 12.07 8.33
C ASP A 23 -6.21 11.84 6.95
N ALA A 24 -4.94 12.22 6.78
CA ALA A 24 -4.21 11.99 5.54
C ALA A 24 -4.09 10.49 5.22
N ARG A 25 -3.86 9.63 6.23
CA ARG A 25 -3.84 8.17 6.06
C ARG A 25 -5.19 7.63 5.61
N ALA A 26 -6.28 8.08 6.25
CA ALA A 26 -7.62 7.65 5.90
C ALA A 26 -8.00 8.09 4.48
N ALA A 27 -7.70 9.34 4.13
CA ALA A 27 -7.94 9.89 2.80
C ALA A 27 -7.15 9.15 1.71
N TYR A 28 -5.88 8.82 1.98
CA TYR A 28 -5.05 8.04 1.05
C TYR A 28 -5.58 6.61 0.88
N THR A 29 -6.00 5.96 1.97
CA THR A 29 -6.57 4.60 1.93
C THR A 29 -7.82 4.54 1.06
N ALA A 30 -8.74 5.50 1.23
CA ALA A 30 -9.95 5.59 0.42
C ALA A 30 -9.68 5.93 -1.06
N ALA A 31 -8.56 6.61 -1.36
CA ALA A 31 -8.18 6.93 -2.74
C ALA A 31 -7.51 5.75 -3.46
N ALA A 32 -6.73 4.93 -2.73
CA ALA A 32 -6.01 3.79 -3.30
C ALA A 32 -6.97 2.78 -3.94
N GLU A 33 -8.11 2.49 -3.30
CA GLU A 33 -9.12 1.55 -3.82
C GLU A 33 -9.65 1.92 -5.21
N VAL A 34 -9.62 3.21 -5.58
CA VAL A 34 -10.14 3.71 -6.86
C VAL A 34 -9.07 3.74 -7.96
N LEU A 35 -7.80 3.83 -7.57
CA LEU A 35 -6.68 4.09 -8.49
C LEU A 35 -5.80 2.86 -8.73
N GLU A 36 -5.88 1.86 -7.87
CA GLU A 36 -5.10 0.64 -8.03
C GLU A 36 -5.70 -0.32 -9.07
N PRO A 37 -4.84 -1.10 -9.78
CA PRO A 37 -5.33 -2.19 -10.63
C PRO A 37 -6.05 -3.25 -9.79
N PRO A 38 -6.81 -4.17 -10.41
CA PRO A 38 -7.35 -5.33 -9.71
C PRO A 38 -6.23 -6.18 -9.09
N ARG A 39 -6.49 -6.67 -7.88
CA ARG A 39 -5.58 -7.59 -7.17
C ARG A 39 -5.42 -8.88 -7.97
N ALA A 40 -4.21 -9.14 -8.47
CA ALA A 40 -3.94 -10.38 -9.20
C ALA A 40 -4.05 -11.60 -8.25
N PRO A 41 -4.64 -12.72 -8.70
CA PRO A 41 -4.72 -13.92 -7.90
C PRO A 41 -3.33 -14.53 -7.72
N LEU A 42 -2.98 -14.85 -6.47
CA LEU A 42 -1.76 -15.56 -6.12
C LEU A 42 -2.10 -16.78 -5.27
N SER A 43 -1.31 -17.84 -5.40
CA SER A 43 -1.48 -19.05 -4.61
C SER A 43 -1.25 -18.82 -3.12
N ARG A 44 -0.42 -17.83 -2.75
CA ARG A 44 -0.15 -17.47 -1.36
C ARG A 44 -0.21 -15.96 -1.19
N VAL A 45 -1.07 -15.54 -0.26
CA VAL A 45 -1.05 -14.22 0.34
C VAL A 45 -1.29 -14.39 1.83
N GLU A 46 -0.24 -14.17 2.61
CA GLU A 46 -0.24 -14.51 4.04
C GLU A 46 0.19 -13.30 4.85
N GLU A 47 -0.59 -12.97 5.88
CA GLU A 47 -0.16 -12.02 6.89
C GLU A 47 0.87 -12.69 7.80
N ILE A 48 2.01 -12.05 7.95
CA ILE A 48 3.11 -12.54 8.75
C ILE A 48 3.59 -11.46 9.71
N THR A 49 4.30 -11.92 10.73
CA THR A 49 4.85 -11.05 11.75
C THR A 49 6.35 -11.21 11.77
N LEU A 50 7.07 -10.08 11.69
CA LEU A 50 8.52 -10.04 11.69
C LEU A 50 9.06 -9.39 12.97
N PRO A 51 10.19 -9.86 13.51
CA PRO A 51 10.86 -9.17 14.61
C PRO A 51 11.43 -7.84 14.12
N GLY A 52 11.17 -6.77 14.87
CA GLY A 52 11.69 -5.43 14.66
C GLY A 52 12.72 -5.02 15.72
N ALA A 53 13.36 -3.87 15.49
CA ALA A 53 14.31 -3.31 16.45
C ALA A 53 13.65 -2.98 17.80
N GLY A 54 14.41 -3.11 18.89
CA GLY A 54 13.92 -2.78 20.24
C GLY A 54 12.81 -3.70 20.77
N GLY A 55 12.68 -4.91 20.22
CA GLY A 55 11.59 -5.84 20.58
C GLY A 55 10.24 -5.49 19.94
N ALA A 56 10.22 -4.55 18.98
CA ALA A 56 9.03 -4.25 18.21
C ALA A 56 8.61 -5.44 17.34
N THR A 57 7.33 -5.45 16.99
CA THR A 57 6.72 -6.44 16.12
C THR A 57 6.23 -5.75 14.86
N LEU A 58 6.66 -6.20 13.69
CA LEU A 58 6.32 -5.59 12.40
C LEU A 58 5.34 -6.49 11.65
N ALA A 59 4.20 -5.92 11.26
CA ALA A 59 3.28 -6.57 10.34
C ALA A 59 3.86 -6.55 8.91
N ALA A 60 3.82 -7.68 8.22
CA ALA A 60 4.19 -7.81 6.82
C ALA A 60 3.23 -8.76 6.10
N ARG A 61 3.28 -8.75 4.78
CA ARG A 61 2.50 -9.67 3.95
C ARG A 61 3.43 -10.40 2.98
N LEU A 62 3.35 -11.72 2.99
CA LEU A 62 4.07 -12.59 2.06
C LEU A 62 3.21 -12.87 0.85
N TYR A 63 3.75 -12.61 -0.34
CA TYR A 63 3.12 -12.88 -1.62
C TYR A 63 3.97 -13.93 -2.35
N ALA A 64 3.35 -15.00 -2.85
CA ALA A 64 4.04 -15.97 -3.70
C ALA A 64 3.10 -16.68 -4.69
N PRO A 65 3.58 -16.99 -5.91
CA PRO A 65 2.80 -17.74 -6.89
C PRO A 65 2.76 -19.25 -6.61
N SER A 66 3.53 -19.75 -5.63
CA SER A 66 3.56 -21.17 -5.24
C SER A 66 4.16 -21.36 -3.84
N ALA A 67 4.16 -22.61 -3.35
CA ALA A 67 4.81 -22.99 -2.09
C ALA A 67 6.28 -23.44 -2.25
N HIS A 68 6.86 -23.32 -3.44
CA HIS A 68 8.27 -23.66 -3.68
C HIS A 68 9.22 -22.65 -3.02
N VAL A 69 10.49 -23.03 -2.88
CA VAL A 69 11.55 -22.11 -2.46
C VAL A 69 11.87 -21.18 -3.62
N LEU A 70 11.68 -19.88 -3.43
CA LEU A 70 11.85 -18.83 -4.43
C LEU A 70 12.81 -17.74 -3.91
N PRO A 71 13.47 -16.98 -4.81
CA PRO A 71 14.11 -15.73 -4.42
C PRO A 71 13.11 -14.77 -3.76
N VAL A 72 13.59 -13.94 -2.84
CA VAL A 72 12.75 -13.01 -2.06
C VAL A 72 13.03 -11.57 -2.44
N LEU A 73 11.96 -10.80 -2.68
CA LEU A 73 11.98 -9.35 -2.76
C LEU A 73 11.41 -8.79 -1.45
N LEU A 74 12.18 -7.94 -0.77
CA LEU A 74 11.67 -7.17 0.36
C LEU A 74 11.19 -5.81 -0.15
N TYR A 75 9.88 -5.56 -0.03
CA TYR A 75 9.25 -4.32 -0.46
C TYR A 75 8.88 -3.44 0.74
N PHE A 76 9.18 -2.14 0.65
CA PHE A 76 8.76 -1.12 1.61
C PHE A 76 7.85 -0.14 0.90
N HIS A 77 6.65 0.08 1.44
CA HIS A 77 5.66 0.96 0.80
C HIS A 77 6.08 2.43 0.84
N GLY A 78 5.59 3.20 -0.13
CA GLY A 78 5.78 4.65 -0.19
C GLY A 78 4.84 5.40 0.75
N GLY A 79 4.67 6.72 0.51
CA GLY A 79 3.79 7.57 1.32
C GLY A 79 4.52 8.47 2.32
N GLY A 80 5.79 8.79 2.05
CA GLY A 80 6.54 9.81 2.79
C GLY A 80 6.65 9.52 4.30
N PHE A 81 6.71 8.24 4.66
CA PHE A 81 6.72 7.76 6.05
C PHE A 81 5.52 8.21 6.91
N THR A 82 4.46 8.70 6.27
CA THR A 82 3.31 9.31 6.93
C THR A 82 2.02 8.59 6.54
N ILE A 83 1.79 8.36 5.25
CA ILE A 83 0.61 7.69 4.70
C ILE A 83 0.97 6.32 4.09
N GLY A 84 -0.04 5.54 3.74
CA GLY A 84 0.13 4.18 3.21
C GLY A 84 0.12 3.11 4.31
N ASN A 85 -0.15 1.89 3.88
CA ASN A 85 -0.21 0.65 4.66
C ASN A 85 -0.19 -0.56 3.70
N LEU A 86 -0.31 -1.78 4.24
CA LEU A 86 -0.34 -3.02 3.45
C LEU A 86 -1.48 -3.06 2.42
N GLU A 87 -2.66 -2.52 2.74
CA GLU A 87 -3.81 -2.52 1.82
C GLU A 87 -3.59 -1.60 0.62
N THR A 88 -3.05 -0.40 0.86
CA THR A 88 -2.83 0.63 -0.17
C THR A 88 -1.77 0.30 -1.22
N HIS A 89 -1.06 -0.82 -1.05
CA HIS A 89 -0.05 -1.31 -1.98
C HIS A 89 -0.23 -2.82 -2.26
N ASP A 90 -1.34 -3.42 -1.78
CA ASP A 90 -1.60 -4.86 -1.91
C ASP A 90 -1.71 -5.25 -3.39
N SER A 91 -2.38 -4.42 -4.19
CA SER A 91 -2.55 -4.71 -5.61
C SER A 91 -1.22 -4.66 -6.38
N LEU A 92 -0.39 -3.67 -6.07
CA LEU A 92 0.94 -3.53 -6.67
C LEU A 92 1.83 -4.73 -6.33
N CYS A 93 1.85 -5.16 -5.06
CA CYS A 93 2.68 -6.28 -4.61
C CYS A 93 2.26 -7.64 -5.17
N ARG A 94 1.10 -7.73 -5.84
CA ARG A 94 0.61 -8.95 -6.48
C ARG A 94 1.00 -9.09 -7.96
N GLN A 95 1.55 -8.03 -8.56
CA GLN A 95 2.00 -8.02 -9.95
C GLN A 95 3.39 -8.64 -10.10
#